data_AF-A0A945SF77-F1
#
_entry.id   AF-A0A945SF77-F1
#
_cell.length_a   1.000
_cell.length_b   1.000
_cell.length_c   1.000
_cell.angle_alpha   90.00
_cell.angle_beta   90.00
_cell.angle_gamma   90.00
#
_symmetry.space_group_name_H-M   'P 1'
#
loop_
_entity.id
_entity.type
_entity.pdbx_description
1 polymer ?
#
loop_
_entity_poly.entity_id
_entity_poly.type
_entity_poly.pdbx_seq_one_letter_code
_entity_poly.pdbx_strand_id
1 'polypeptide(L)'
;MEQYNDEIQLKDILIKLSEYKTYLLKKKFTIIGFSFLFFIIGIFIAISTETKYNAELTFVVEGEKGGGSLGSMSGIASQFGFDIGGTESATFSQSNILELLKSRGVIENTLLQNIKVNGKEDLLIEHYLELNKVKESWLENDDFDGISYHDKSTFIHDSISGGIWKSIINNKLIVELESDESNIITLSYLSVNDEFAKGFVESLIGEMSKMYISHQTAQANNTLDFLQNRADSVFS
;
A
#
# COMPACT_ATOMS: atom_id res chain seq x y z
N MET A 1 41.84 -11.62 55.12
CA MET A 1 41.11 -11.93 53.88
C MET A 1 40.30 -13.18 54.17
N GLU A 2 39.03 -13.03 54.52
CA GLU A 2 38.16 -14.19 54.70
C GLU A 2 37.74 -14.71 53.32
N GLN A 3 38.11 -15.95 53.01
CA GLN A 3 37.71 -16.64 51.79
C GLN A 3 36.25 -17.07 51.93
N TYR A 4 35.37 -16.43 51.15
CA TYR A 4 34.03 -16.93 50.87
C TYR A 4 34.14 -18.16 49.97
N ASN A 5 34.01 -19.35 50.57
CA ASN A 5 33.71 -20.58 49.82
C ASN A 5 32.20 -20.81 49.88
N ASP A 6 31.45 -20.11 49.03
CA ASP A 6 30.03 -20.36 48.79
C ASP A 6 29.90 -21.42 47.67
N GLU A 7 30.13 -22.70 48.00
CA GLU A 7 29.61 -23.78 47.15
C GLU A 7 28.10 -23.89 47.39
N ILE A 8 27.32 -23.34 46.46
CA ILE A 8 25.85 -23.44 46.50
C ILE A 8 25.46 -24.91 46.33
N GLN A 9 24.90 -25.51 47.39
CA GLN A 9 24.35 -26.85 47.32
C GLN A 9 22.91 -26.84 46.78
N LEU A 10 22.52 -27.91 46.10
CA LEU A 10 21.19 -28.06 45.49
C LEU A 10 20.05 -27.91 46.52
N LYS A 11 20.32 -28.30 47.77
CA LYS A 11 19.41 -28.15 48.91
C LYS A 11 19.15 -26.68 49.24
N ASP A 12 20.15 -25.83 49.18
CA ASP A 12 20.02 -24.40 49.50
C ASP A 12 19.19 -23.67 48.43
N ILE A 13 19.31 -24.10 47.16
CA ILE A 13 18.45 -23.63 46.07
C ILE A 13 16.99 -24.01 46.33
N LEU A 14 16.72 -25.26 46.72
CA LEU A 14 15.37 -25.75 47.00
C LEU A 14 14.73 -25.04 48.20
N ILE A 15 15.50 -24.79 49.26
CA ILE A 15 15.03 -24.04 50.42
C ILE A 15 14.69 -22.60 50.02
N LYS A 16 15.59 -21.91 49.30
CA LYS A 16 15.31 -20.55 48.78
C LYS A 16 14.07 -20.51 47.90
N LEU A 17 13.87 -21.50 47.02
CA LEU A 17 12.67 -21.60 46.17
C LEU A 17 11.37 -21.73 46.99
N SER A 18 11.40 -22.53 48.05
CA SER A 18 10.28 -22.71 48.97
C SER A 18 9.97 -21.41 49.74
N GLU A 19 11.00 -20.69 50.18
CA GLU A 19 10.87 -19.38 50.83
C GLU A 19 10.25 -18.35 49.90
N TYR A 20 10.70 -18.26 48.65
CA TYR A 20 10.10 -17.39 47.64
C TYR A 20 8.64 -17.74 47.35
N LYS A 21 8.30 -19.03 47.25
CA LYS A 21 6.91 -19.48 47.07
C LYS A 21 6.02 -19.03 48.24
N THR A 22 6.50 -19.20 49.47
CA THR A 22 5.78 -18.80 50.68
C THR A 22 5.61 -17.27 50.76
N TYR A 23 6.65 -16.53 50.37
CA TYR A 23 6.62 -15.07 50.30
C TYR A 23 5.61 -14.55 49.26
N LEU A 24 5.57 -15.13 48.06
CA LEU A 24 4.59 -14.82 47.02
C LEU A 24 3.15 -15.08 47.50
N LEU A 25 2.91 -16.21 48.17
CA LEU A 25 1.59 -16.55 48.72
C LEU A 25 1.16 -15.58 49.84
N LYS A 26 2.10 -15.07 50.65
CA LYS A 26 1.83 -14.06 51.68
C LYS A 26 1.44 -12.72 51.08
N LYS A 27 2.00 -12.37 49.92
CA LYS A 27 1.71 -11.13 49.18
C LYS A 27 0.62 -11.29 48.10
N LYS A 28 -0.14 -12.39 48.12
CA LYS A 28 -1.16 -12.70 47.09
C LYS A 28 -2.12 -11.55 46.79
N PHE A 29 -2.58 -10.80 47.79
CA PHE A 29 -3.50 -9.69 47.58
C PHE A 29 -2.85 -8.49 46.87
N THR A 30 -1.58 -8.21 47.14
CA THR A 30 -0.82 -7.18 46.42
C THR A 30 -0.59 -7.59 44.96
N ILE A 31 -0.26 -8.86 44.72
CA ILE A 31 -0.08 -9.41 43.38
C ILE A 31 -1.39 -9.37 42.59
N ILE A 32 -2.50 -9.79 43.21
CA ILE A 32 -3.84 -9.73 42.62
C ILE A 32 -4.22 -8.28 42.32
N GLY A 33 -3.96 -7.34 43.22
CA GLY A 33 -4.26 -5.91 43.01
C GLY A 33 -3.50 -5.32 41.82
N PHE A 34 -2.18 -5.55 41.72
CA PHE A 34 -1.39 -5.12 40.57
C PHE A 34 -1.83 -5.82 39.28
N SER A 35 -2.08 -7.13 39.32
CA SER A 35 -2.52 -7.88 38.15
C SER A 35 -3.90 -7.40 37.66
N PHE A 36 -4.79 -7.04 38.57
CA PHE A 36 -6.10 -6.48 38.24
C PHE A 36 -5.98 -5.07 37.64
N LEU A 37 -5.06 -4.24 38.14
CA LEU A 37 -4.77 -2.94 37.56
C LEU A 37 -4.28 -3.06 36.11
N PHE A 38 -3.31 -3.94 35.85
CA PHE A 38 -2.83 -4.20 34.49
C PHE A 38 -3.91 -4.82 33.60
N PHE A 39 -4.80 -5.64 34.15
CA PHE A 39 -5.94 -6.18 33.42
C PHE A 39 -6.92 -5.09 32.97
N ILE A 40 -7.28 -4.15 33.85
CA ILE A 40 -8.13 -2.99 33.50
C ILE A 40 -7.46 -2.14 32.42
N ILE A 41 -6.17 -1.84 32.58
CA ILE A 41 -5.40 -1.07 31.58
C ILE A 41 -5.39 -1.81 30.24
N GLY A 42 -5.19 -3.13 30.25
CA GLY A 42 -5.23 -3.97 29.05
C GLY A 42 -6.59 -3.93 28.36
N ILE A 43 -7.70 -4.00 29.10
CA ILE A 43 -9.05 -3.85 28.55
C ILE A 43 -9.25 -2.46 27.93
N PHE A 44 -8.82 -1.40 28.63
CA PHE A 44 -8.96 -0.05 28.13
C PHE A 44 -8.22 0.16 26.81
N ILE A 45 -6.98 -0.35 26.70
CA ILE A 45 -6.20 -0.33 25.46
C ILE A 45 -6.89 -1.15 24.36
N ALA A 46 -7.38 -2.35 24.70
CA ALA A 46 -8.02 -3.24 23.72
C ALA A 46 -9.29 -2.63 23.12
N ILE A 47 -10.11 -1.93 23.92
CA ILE A 47 -11.33 -1.26 23.44
C ILE A 47 -10.99 0.02 22.64
N SER A 48 -9.90 0.71 22.99
CA SER A 48 -9.49 1.96 22.32
C SER A 48 -8.74 1.73 21.01
N THR A 49 -8.27 0.51 20.74
CA THR A 49 -7.52 0.21 19.52
C THR A 49 -8.50 -0.02 18.36
N GLU A 50 -8.45 0.84 17.34
CA GLU A 50 -9.24 0.67 16.13
C GLU A 50 -8.87 -0.64 15.40
N THR A 51 -9.89 -1.40 15.01
CA THR A 51 -9.69 -2.61 14.20
C THR A 51 -9.28 -2.20 12.79
N LYS A 52 -8.16 -2.73 12.31
CA LYS A 52 -7.64 -2.48 10.95
C LYS A 52 -7.68 -3.78 10.15
N TYR A 53 -8.19 -3.68 8.93
CA TYR A 53 -8.25 -4.74 7.94
C TYR A 53 -7.15 -4.50 6.90
N ASN A 54 -6.38 -5.54 6.62
CA ASN A 54 -5.38 -5.55 5.56
C ASN A 54 -5.94 -6.33 4.37
N ALA A 55 -6.12 -5.65 3.23
CA ALA A 55 -6.40 -6.32 1.97
C ALA A 55 -5.10 -6.48 1.20
N GLU A 56 -4.83 -7.69 0.73
CA GLU A 56 -3.59 -8.05 0.03
C GLU A 56 -3.93 -8.65 -1.34
N LEU A 57 -3.25 -8.17 -2.39
CA LEU A 57 -3.36 -8.67 -3.74
C LEU A 57 -1.97 -8.86 -4.34
N THR A 58 -1.72 -10.08 -4.77
CA THR A 58 -0.45 -10.50 -5.36
C THR A 58 -0.64 -10.73 -6.86
N PHE A 59 0.22 -10.14 -7.69
CA PHE A 59 0.13 -10.23 -9.14
C PHE A 59 1.51 -10.28 -9.79
N VAL A 60 1.56 -10.72 -11.04
CA VAL A 60 2.79 -10.79 -11.85
C VAL A 60 2.67 -9.82 -13.00
N VAL A 61 3.79 -9.16 -13.31
CA VAL A 61 3.91 -8.33 -14.51
C VAL A 61 4.68 -9.13 -15.56
N GLU A 62 4.04 -9.38 -16.69
CA GLU A 62 4.71 -9.98 -17.84
C GLU A 62 5.53 -8.90 -18.56
N GLY A 63 6.85 -9.03 -18.52
CA GLY A 63 7.74 -8.22 -19.35
C GLY A 63 7.76 -8.79 -20.76
N GLU A 64 7.64 -7.93 -21.78
CA GLU A 64 7.90 -8.34 -23.16
C GLU A 64 9.36 -8.75 -23.27
N LYS A 65 9.63 -10.06 -23.30
CA LYS A 65 10.94 -10.56 -23.72
C LYS A 65 11.15 -10.11 -25.16
N GLY A 66 11.92 -9.05 -25.35
CA GLY A 66 12.39 -8.56 -26.65
C GLY A 66 13.25 -9.61 -27.38
N GLY A 67 12.62 -10.66 -27.86
CA GLY A 67 13.21 -11.76 -28.60
C GLY A 67 12.98 -11.58 -30.09
N GLY A 68 13.68 -10.61 -30.69
CA GLY A 68 13.61 -10.39 -32.14
C GLY A 68 14.78 -9.57 -32.65
N SER A 69 15.26 -9.93 -33.84
CA SER A 69 16.37 -9.30 -34.58
C SER A 69 16.26 -7.77 -34.78
N LEU A 70 15.17 -7.12 -34.37
CA LEU A 70 14.97 -5.67 -34.42
C LEU A 70 15.56 -4.91 -33.21
N GLY A 71 15.83 -5.58 -32.08
CA GLY A 71 16.34 -4.91 -30.87
C GLY A 71 17.72 -4.25 -31.05
N SER A 72 18.58 -4.84 -31.88
CA SER A 72 19.92 -4.31 -32.17
C SER A 72 19.90 -3.09 -33.10
N MET A 73 18.89 -2.94 -33.95
CA MET A 73 18.69 -1.76 -34.80
C MET A 73 18.04 -0.60 -34.02
N SER A 74 17.14 -0.91 -33.08
CA SER A 74 16.51 0.09 -32.20
C SER A 74 17.53 0.80 -31.30
N GLY A 75 18.51 0.07 -30.74
CA GLY A 75 19.57 0.64 -29.90
C GLY A 75 20.55 1.60 -30.60
N ILE A 76 20.66 1.56 -31.93
CA ILE A 76 21.45 2.53 -32.72
C ILE A 76 20.58 3.72 -33.10
N ALA A 77 19.31 3.49 -33.48
CA ALA A 77 18.38 4.56 -33.84
C ALA A 77 18.07 5.50 -32.64
N SER A 78 17.94 4.95 -31.44
CA SER A 78 17.68 5.72 -30.21
C SER A 78 18.84 6.66 -29.84
N GLN A 79 20.09 6.29 -30.14
CA GLN A 79 21.26 7.18 -29.98
C GLN A 79 21.22 8.41 -30.90
N PHE A 80 20.42 8.35 -31.97
CA PHE A 80 20.16 9.48 -32.86
C PHE A 80 18.79 10.14 -32.61
N GLY A 81 18.12 9.81 -31.50
CA GLY A 81 16.84 10.39 -31.11
C GLY A 81 15.62 9.76 -31.80
N PHE A 82 15.78 8.61 -32.45
CA PHE A 82 14.67 7.88 -33.09
C PHE A 82 14.28 6.68 -32.22
N ASP A 83 13.15 6.78 -31.52
CA ASP A 83 12.60 5.67 -30.74
C ASP A 83 11.81 4.74 -31.67
N ILE A 84 12.49 3.72 -32.17
CA ILE A 84 11.87 2.64 -32.94
C ILE A 84 11.37 1.62 -31.92
N GLY A 85 10.19 1.88 -31.36
CA GLY A 85 9.23 1.05 -30.62
C GLY A 85 9.64 -0.33 -30.07
N GLY A 86 10.89 -0.47 -29.66
CA GLY A 86 11.55 -1.68 -29.16
C GLY A 86 12.56 -1.33 -28.09
N THR A 87 12.64 -0.05 -27.69
CA THR A 87 13.11 0.32 -26.36
C THR A 87 12.01 -0.15 -25.41
N GLU A 88 12.33 -1.13 -24.58
CA GLU A 88 11.55 -1.51 -23.41
C GLU A 88 11.09 -0.21 -22.74
N SER A 89 9.78 0.09 -22.77
CA SER A 89 9.30 1.33 -22.19
C SER A 89 9.54 1.23 -20.70
N ALA A 90 10.57 1.91 -20.22
CA ALA A 90 11.04 1.80 -18.85
C ALA A 90 9.89 2.02 -17.86
N THR A 91 8.85 2.79 -18.22
CA THR A 91 7.68 3.10 -17.39
C THR A 91 6.99 1.88 -16.78
N PHE A 92 6.94 0.73 -17.45
CA PHE A 92 6.29 -0.49 -16.93
C PHE A 92 7.29 -1.62 -16.62
N SER A 93 8.56 -1.29 -16.42
CA SER A 93 9.50 -2.23 -15.82
C SER A 93 9.06 -2.59 -14.39
N GLN A 94 9.50 -3.74 -13.88
CA GLN A 94 9.18 -4.21 -12.54
C GLN A 94 9.46 -3.13 -11.47
N SER A 95 10.62 -2.47 -11.51
CA SER A 95 10.98 -1.41 -10.57
C SER A 95 10.06 -0.19 -10.67
N ASN A 96 9.60 0.15 -11.87
CA ASN A 96 8.86 1.38 -12.13
C ASN A 96 7.36 1.19 -11.85
N ILE A 97 6.85 -0.03 -11.91
CA ILE A 97 5.47 -0.35 -11.53
C ILE A 97 5.21 -0.10 -10.04
N LEU A 98 6.19 -0.38 -9.18
CA LEU A 98 6.07 -0.07 -7.74
C LEU A 98 5.87 1.43 -7.51
N GLU A 99 6.62 2.27 -8.22
CA GLU A 99 6.48 3.72 -8.15
C GLU A 99 5.20 4.21 -8.82
N LEU A 100 4.82 3.62 -9.96
CA LEU A 100 3.62 3.97 -10.70
C LEU A 100 2.36 3.72 -9.87
N LEU A 101 2.27 2.59 -9.17
CA LEU A 101 1.16 2.27 -8.26
C LEU A 101 1.05 3.26 -7.10
N LYS A 102 2.17 3.86 -6.67
CA LYS A 102 2.21 4.91 -5.63
C LYS A 102 2.00 6.31 -6.21
N SER A 103 1.97 6.46 -7.53
CA SER A 103 1.87 7.77 -8.18
C SER A 103 0.52 8.43 -7.90
N ARG A 104 0.54 9.75 -7.82
CA ARG A 104 -0.65 10.57 -7.51
C ARG A 104 -1.77 10.32 -8.50
N GLY A 105 -1.49 10.33 -9.80
CA GLY A 105 -2.50 10.16 -10.83
C GLY A 105 -3.22 8.81 -10.75
N VAL A 106 -2.48 7.72 -10.50
CA VAL A 106 -3.07 6.38 -10.39
C VAL A 106 -3.97 6.27 -9.16
N ILE A 107 -3.48 6.74 -8.00
CA ILE A 107 -4.26 6.69 -6.75
C ILE A 107 -5.48 7.60 -6.83
N GLU A 108 -5.36 8.82 -7.37
CA GLU A 108 -6.50 9.73 -7.51
C GLU A 108 -7.55 9.18 -8.49
N ASN A 109 -7.15 8.62 -9.63
CA ASN A 109 -8.09 7.96 -10.54
C ASN A 109 -8.78 6.75 -9.90
N THR A 110 -8.06 6.01 -9.06
CA THR A 110 -8.61 4.90 -8.27
C THR A 110 -9.65 5.40 -7.28
N LEU A 111 -9.35 6.49 -6.56
CA LEU A 111 -10.25 7.11 -5.59
C LEU A 111 -11.54 7.66 -6.24
N LEU A 112 -11.51 7.95 -7.53
CA LEU A 112 -12.69 8.37 -8.31
C LEU A 112 -13.47 7.20 -8.92
N GLN A 113 -13.13 5.94 -8.63
CA GLN A 113 -13.94 4.79 -9.03
C GLN A 113 -15.14 4.60 -8.09
N ASN A 114 -16.28 4.22 -8.67
CA ASN A 114 -17.47 3.85 -7.91
C ASN A 114 -17.34 2.41 -7.39
N ILE A 115 -17.58 2.23 -6.09
CA ILE A 115 -17.66 0.91 -5.46
C ILE A 115 -18.80 0.86 -4.46
N LYS A 116 -19.19 -0.36 -4.10
CA LYS A 116 -20.17 -0.61 -3.04
C LYS A 116 -19.46 -0.92 -1.73
N VAL A 117 -19.65 -0.08 -0.72
CA VAL A 117 -19.15 -0.27 0.66
C VAL A 117 -20.31 -0.12 1.63
N ASN A 118 -20.45 -1.07 2.56
CA ASN A 118 -21.52 -1.15 3.54
C ASN A 118 -22.92 -1.05 2.92
N GLY A 119 -23.09 -1.59 1.71
CA GLY A 119 -24.35 -1.53 0.97
C GLY A 119 -24.61 -0.25 0.18
N LYS A 120 -23.78 0.79 0.31
CA LYS A 120 -23.88 2.07 -0.40
C LYS A 120 -22.92 2.11 -1.59
N GLU A 121 -23.44 2.40 -2.78
CA GLU A 121 -22.64 2.63 -3.98
C GLU A 121 -22.26 4.11 -4.07
N ASP A 122 -20.97 4.39 -4.12
CA ASP A 122 -20.41 5.75 -4.11
C ASP A 122 -18.94 5.73 -4.58
N LEU A 123 -18.35 6.89 -4.81
CA LEU A 123 -16.94 7.05 -5.11
C LEU A 123 -16.08 6.57 -3.93
N LEU A 124 -14.97 5.91 -4.24
CA LEU A 124 -13.97 5.48 -3.24
C LEU A 124 -13.52 6.65 -2.36
N ILE A 125 -13.36 7.85 -2.92
CA ILE A 125 -12.95 9.03 -2.15
C ILE A 125 -14.02 9.48 -1.15
N GLU A 126 -15.30 9.36 -1.49
CA GLU A 126 -16.40 9.72 -0.59
C GLU A 126 -16.48 8.74 0.58
N HIS A 127 -16.36 7.44 0.30
CA HIS A 127 -16.22 6.42 1.33
C HIS A 127 -14.98 6.65 2.20
N TYR A 128 -13.85 7.07 1.61
CA TYR A 128 -12.63 7.38 2.38
C TYR A 128 -12.86 8.53 3.36
N LEU A 129 -13.48 9.62 2.89
CA LEU A 129 -13.77 10.80 3.70
C LEU A 129 -14.70 10.46 4.89
N GLU A 130 -15.71 9.62 4.65
CA GLU A 130 -16.65 9.15 5.67
C GLU A 130 -15.96 8.22 6.68
N LEU A 131 -15.28 7.17 6.22
CA LEU A 131 -14.64 6.17 7.08
C LEU A 131 -13.52 6.75 7.95
N ASN A 132 -12.79 7.75 7.45
CA ASN A 132 -11.70 8.39 8.18
C ASN A 132 -12.15 9.67 8.91
N LYS A 133 -13.45 9.95 8.96
CA LYS A 133 -14.03 11.12 9.66
C LYS A 133 -13.41 12.45 9.23
N VAL A 134 -12.97 12.53 7.97
CA VAL A 134 -12.31 13.73 7.44
C VAL A 134 -13.31 14.88 7.35
N LYS A 135 -14.58 14.58 7.04
CA LYS A 135 -15.64 15.59 7.02
C LYS A 135 -15.96 16.14 8.41
N GLU A 136 -15.73 15.39 9.48
CA GLU A 136 -15.94 15.90 10.85
C GLU A 136 -14.92 16.99 11.20
N SER A 137 -13.67 16.87 10.75
CA SER A 137 -12.66 17.91 10.96
C SER A 137 -12.87 19.16 10.10
N TRP A 138 -13.70 19.06 9.06
CA TRP A 138 -14.10 20.20 8.23
C TRP A 138 -15.20 21.05 8.87
N LEU A 139 -15.96 20.51 9.82
CA LEU A 139 -17.00 21.27 10.52
C LEU A 139 -16.44 22.47 11.31
N GLU A 140 -15.15 22.46 11.62
CA GLU A 140 -14.45 23.56 12.28
C GLU A 140 -13.96 24.64 11.30
N ASN A 141 -14.06 24.41 9.99
CA ASN A 141 -13.55 25.29 8.95
C ASN A 141 -14.57 25.50 7.82
N ASP A 142 -15.18 26.68 7.80
CA ASP A 142 -16.21 27.09 6.82
C ASP A 142 -15.78 26.92 5.35
N ASP A 143 -14.47 26.92 5.05
CA ASP A 143 -13.96 26.75 3.68
C ASP A 143 -14.21 25.34 3.10
N PHE A 144 -14.51 24.36 3.95
CA PHE A 144 -14.67 22.95 3.57
C PHE A 144 -16.10 22.40 3.75
N ASP A 145 -17.04 23.24 4.16
CA ASP A 145 -18.43 22.82 4.36
C ASP A 145 -19.10 22.41 3.03
N GLY A 146 -19.80 21.28 3.06
CA GLY A 146 -20.58 20.78 1.93
C GLY A 146 -19.78 20.24 0.72
N ILE A 147 -18.45 20.11 0.80
CA ILE A 147 -17.65 19.61 -0.34
C ILE A 147 -17.99 18.14 -0.64
N SER A 148 -18.34 17.87 -1.90
CA SER A 148 -18.49 16.53 -2.45
C SER A 148 -17.75 16.38 -3.78
N TYR A 149 -17.08 15.24 -3.95
CA TYR A 149 -16.43 14.83 -5.19
C TYR A 149 -17.38 14.46 -6.32
N HIS A 150 -18.70 14.50 -6.08
CA HIS A 150 -19.70 14.49 -7.15
C HIS A 150 -19.82 15.85 -7.86
N ASP A 151 -19.38 16.93 -7.21
CA ASP A 151 -19.39 18.25 -7.78
C ASP A 151 -18.26 18.44 -8.79
N LYS A 152 -18.29 19.57 -9.49
CA LYS A 152 -17.23 19.92 -10.43
C LYS A 152 -15.90 20.05 -9.68
N SER A 153 -14.86 19.37 -10.17
CA SER A 153 -13.52 19.47 -9.61
C SER A 153 -13.03 20.92 -9.55
N THR A 154 -12.51 21.31 -8.38
CA THR A 154 -11.95 22.63 -8.06
C THR A 154 -10.55 22.49 -7.46
N PHE A 155 -9.87 23.61 -7.24
CA PHE A 155 -8.57 23.62 -6.54
C PHE A 155 -8.64 23.06 -5.11
N ILE A 156 -9.82 23.11 -4.47
CA ILE A 156 -10.02 22.55 -3.13
C ILE A 156 -10.04 21.01 -3.21
N HIS A 157 -10.74 20.45 -4.20
CA HIS A 157 -10.71 19.01 -4.47
C HIS A 157 -9.29 18.51 -4.73
N ASP A 158 -8.51 19.24 -5.52
CA ASP A 158 -7.10 18.91 -5.76
C ASP A 158 -6.28 18.89 -4.46
N SER A 159 -6.47 19.90 -3.60
CA SER A 159 -5.77 20.01 -2.32
C SER A 159 -6.12 18.85 -1.38
N ILE A 160 -7.42 18.51 -1.27
CA ILE A 160 -7.90 17.40 -0.45
C ILE A 160 -7.37 16.07 -1.00
N SER A 161 -7.47 15.83 -2.31
CA SER A 161 -6.97 14.61 -2.96
C SER A 161 -5.47 14.43 -2.74
N GLY A 162 -4.69 15.51 -2.86
CA GLY A 162 -3.26 15.49 -2.57
C GLY A 162 -2.95 15.15 -1.11
N GLY A 163 -3.76 15.62 -0.16
CA GLY A 163 -3.66 15.25 1.25
C GLY A 163 -3.98 13.77 1.50
N ILE A 164 -5.06 13.28 0.89
CA ILE A 164 -5.47 11.87 0.96
C ILE A 164 -4.39 10.96 0.35
N TRP A 165 -3.89 11.31 -0.84
CA TRP A 165 -2.81 10.59 -1.51
C TRP A 165 -1.58 10.45 -0.58
N LYS A 166 -1.11 11.56 0.02
CA LYS A 166 0.01 11.53 0.98
C LYS A 166 -0.27 10.62 2.17
N SER A 167 -1.49 10.67 2.72
CA SER A 167 -1.91 9.80 3.83
C SER A 167 -1.88 8.32 3.45
N ILE A 168 -2.34 8.00 2.23
CA ILE A 168 -2.35 6.64 1.70
C ILE A 168 -0.93 6.10 1.55
N ILE A 169 -0.05 6.80 0.83
CA ILE A 169 1.30 6.30 0.53
C ILE A 169 2.20 6.17 1.76
N ASN A 170 1.99 7.01 2.79
CA ASN A 170 2.87 7.04 3.94
C ASN A 170 2.53 5.96 4.97
N ASN A 171 1.25 5.60 5.11
CA ASN A 171 0.79 4.83 6.27
C ASN A 171 -0.16 3.68 5.95
N LYS A 172 -0.73 3.62 4.74
CA LYS A 172 -1.83 2.69 4.41
C LYS A 172 -1.50 1.74 3.27
N LEU A 173 -0.76 2.21 2.26
CA LEU A 173 -0.43 1.45 1.07
C LEU A 173 1.02 0.95 1.13
N ILE A 174 1.17 -0.36 0.96
CA ILE A 174 2.47 -1.03 0.85
C ILE A 174 2.51 -1.72 -0.51
N VAL A 175 3.59 -1.52 -1.25
CA VAL A 175 3.84 -2.16 -2.55
C VAL A 175 5.26 -2.67 -2.54
N GLU A 176 5.43 -3.98 -2.60
CA GLU A 176 6.70 -4.67 -2.40
C GLU A 176 6.85 -5.84 -3.37
N LEU A 177 8.09 -6.25 -3.59
CA LEU A 177 8.40 -7.48 -4.32
C LEU A 177 8.42 -8.66 -3.35
N GLU A 178 7.82 -9.77 -3.77
CA GLU A 178 7.84 -11.02 -2.99
C GLU A 178 9.29 -11.53 -2.82
N SER A 179 10.11 -11.37 -3.86
CA SER A 179 11.56 -11.56 -3.81
C SER A 179 12.26 -10.85 -4.98
N ASP A 180 13.56 -10.58 -4.85
CA ASP A 180 14.37 -9.97 -5.92
C ASP A 180 14.47 -10.84 -7.19
N GLU A 181 14.23 -12.14 -7.05
CA GLU A 181 14.25 -13.12 -8.16
C GLU A 181 12.86 -13.35 -8.77
N SER A 182 11.80 -12.87 -8.11
CA SER A 182 10.41 -13.10 -8.50
C SER A 182 9.79 -11.85 -9.09
N ASN A 183 9.14 -11.98 -10.25
CA ASN A 183 8.32 -10.92 -10.85
C ASN A 183 6.96 -10.76 -10.17
N ILE A 184 6.82 -11.28 -8.94
CA ILE A 184 5.60 -11.21 -8.15
C ILE A 184 5.66 -9.94 -7.29
N ILE A 185 4.64 -9.09 -7.46
CA ILE A 185 4.42 -7.87 -6.68
C ILE A 185 3.25 -8.13 -5.73
N THR A 186 3.44 -7.75 -4.47
CA THR A 186 2.40 -7.80 -3.44
C THR A 186 2.00 -6.38 -3.07
N LEU A 187 0.70 -6.11 -3.19
CA LEU A 187 0.04 -4.84 -2.91
C LEU A 187 -0.86 -5.02 -1.68
N SER A 188 -0.60 -4.25 -0.63
CA SER A 188 -1.34 -4.31 0.63
C SER A 188 -1.90 -2.95 1.00
N TYR A 189 -3.16 -2.92 1.44
CA TYR A 189 -3.82 -1.70 1.90
C TYR A 189 -4.53 -1.89 3.24
N LEU A 190 -4.24 -0.98 4.18
CA LEU A 190 -4.81 -0.95 5.52
C LEU A 190 -5.98 0.02 5.63
N SER A 191 -7.14 -0.47 6.08
CA SER A 191 -8.36 0.32 6.30
C SER A 191 -9.08 -0.06 7.58
N VAL A 192 -9.96 0.81 8.08
CA VAL A 192 -10.89 0.51 9.19
C VAL A 192 -12.11 -0.32 8.75
N ASN A 193 -12.30 -0.49 7.44
CA ASN A 193 -13.39 -1.26 6.84
C ASN A 193 -12.82 -2.24 5.80
N ASP A 194 -13.27 -3.49 5.87
CA ASP A 194 -12.82 -4.61 5.05
C ASP A 194 -13.29 -4.51 3.59
N GLU A 195 -14.55 -4.16 3.36
CA GLU A 195 -15.10 -3.95 2.01
C GLU A 195 -14.35 -2.82 1.29
N PHE A 196 -14.06 -1.72 1.98
CA PHE A 196 -13.24 -0.63 1.47
C PHE A 196 -11.82 -1.09 1.14
N ALA A 197 -11.17 -1.81 2.05
CA ALA A 197 -9.78 -2.25 1.84
C ALA A 197 -9.68 -3.10 0.57
N LYS A 198 -10.58 -4.08 0.45
CA LYS A 198 -10.67 -4.94 -0.74
C LYS A 198 -10.96 -4.12 -1.99
N GLY A 199 -12.01 -3.29 -1.96
CA GLY A 199 -12.44 -2.49 -3.10
C GLY A 199 -11.37 -1.51 -3.59
N PHE A 200 -10.59 -0.92 -2.68
CA PHE A 200 -9.48 -0.05 -3.03
C PHE A 200 -8.38 -0.80 -3.78
N VAL A 201 -7.95 -1.96 -3.28
CA VAL A 201 -6.88 -2.76 -3.90
C VAL A 201 -7.30 -3.28 -5.27
N GLU A 202 -8.53 -3.80 -5.40
CA GLU A 202 -9.07 -4.26 -6.68
C GLU A 202 -9.17 -3.11 -7.70
N SER A 203 -9.64 -1.93 -7.26
CA SER A 203 -9.75 -0.75 -8.13
C SER A 203 -8.39 -0.22 -8.55
N LEU A 204 -7.40 -0.22 -7.65
CA LEU A 204 -6.05 0.28 -7.92
C LEU A 204 -5.36 -0.55 -9.01
N ILE A 205 -5.45 -1.87 -8.91
CA ILE A 205 -4.93 -2.79 -9.92
C ILE A 205 -5.72 -2.66 -11.23
N GLY A 206 -7.05 -2.49 -11.15
CA GLY A 206 -7.88 -2.23 -12.32
C GLY A 206 -7.44 -0.99 -13.10
N GLU A 207 -7.21 0.12 -12.42
CA GLU A 207 -6.72 1.36 -13.05
C GLU A 207 -5.31 1.20 -13.63
N MET A 208 -4.40 0.54 -12.89
CA MET A 208 -3.05 0.25 -13.40
C MET A 208 -3.10 -0.61 -14.67
N SER A 209 -3.94 -1.65 -14.68
CA SER A 209 -4.14 -2.53 -15.83
C SER A 209 -4.67 -1.77 -17.05
N LYS A 210 -5.66 -0.89 -16.87
CA LYS A 210 -6.16 -0.02 -17.95
C LYS A 210 -5.05 0.87 -18.52
N MET A 211 -4.23 1.48 -17.66
CA MET A 211 -3.10 2.30 -18.10
C MET A 211 -2.04 1.49 -18.86
N TYR A 212 -1.72 0.30 -18.37
CA TYR A 212 -0.79 -0.62 -19.04
C TYR A 212 -1.26 -0.99 -20.44
N ILE A 213 -2.52 -1.42 -20.59
CA ILE A 213 -3.11 -1.78 -21.89
C ILE A 213 -3.09 -0.58 -22.84
N SER A 214 -3.47 0.61 -22.34
CA SER A 214 -3.47 1.84 -23.15
C SER A 214 -2.05 2.18 -23.64
N HIS A 215 -1.05 2.05 -22.77
CA HIS A 215 0.34 2.32 -23.11
C HIS A 215 0.86 1.34 -24.17
N GLN A 216 0.67 0.03 -23.96
CA GLN A 216 1.10 -0.99 -24.93
C GLN A 216 0.42 -0.79 -26.30
N THR A 217 -0.86 -0.45 -26.31
CA THR A 217 -1.59 -0.15 -27.55
C THR A 217 -1.01 1.07 -28.27
N ALA A 218 -0.71 2.15 -27.54
CA ALA A 218 -0.09 3.33 -28.12
C ALA A 218 1.30 3.04 -28.71
N GLN A 219 2.12 2.25 -28.00
CA GLN A 219 3.44 1.84 -28.48
C GLN A 219 3.34 0.98 -29.76
N ALA A 220 2.43 0.01 -29.79
CA ALA A 220 2.21 -0.82 -30.98
C ALA A 220 1.78 0.01 -32.19
N ASN A 221 0.87 0.97 -32.00
CA ASN A 221 0.43 1.88 -33.07
C ASN A 221 1.59 2.75 -33.59
N ASN A 222 2.39 3.34 -32.71
CA ASN A 222 3.56 4.13 -33.11
C ASN A 222 4.55 3.30 -33.94
N THR A 223 4.79 2.04 -33.56
CA THR A 223 5.65 1.13 -34.33
C THR A 223 5.06 0.83 -35.71
N LEU A 224 3.75 0.57 -35.79
CA LEU A 224 3.06 0.34 -37.07
C LEU A 224 3.16 1.56 -37.98
N ASP A 225 2.89 2.76 -37.46
CA ASP A 225 2.99 4.01 -38.21
C ASP A 225 4.41 4.24 -38.73
N PHE A 226 5.43 3.97 -37.91
CA PHE A 226 6.83 4.07 -38.32
C PHE A 226 7.17 3.09 -39.46
N LEU A 227 6.79 1.82 -39.32
CA LEU A 227 7.04 0.79 -40.33
C LEU A 227 6.32 1.10 -41.64
N GLN A 228 5.08 1.58 -41.57
CA GLN A 228 4.30 1.99 -42.73
C GLN A 228 4.96 3.18 -43.44
N ASN A 229 5.32 4.24 -42.71
CA ASN A 229 6.02 5.39 -43.26
C ASN A 229 7.33 4.98 -43.97
N ARG A 230 8.06 4.00 -43.41
CA ARG A 230 9.29 3.50 -44.03
C ARG A 230 9.03 2.66 -45.28
N ALA A 231 8.02 1.80 -45.26
CA ALA A 231 7.61 1.04 -46.45
C ALA A 231 7.22 1.99 -47.59
N ASP A 232 6.36 2.97 -47.31
CA ASP A 232 5.91 3.96 -48.29
C ASP A 232 7.08 4.76 -48.86
N SER A 233 8.08 5.11 -48.03
CA SER A 233 9.30 5.81 -48.47
C SER A 233 10.24 4.96 -49.35
N VAL A 234 10.16 3.63 -49.27
CA VAL A 234 11.01 2.71 -50.06
C VAL A 234 10.31 2.31 -51.37
N PHE A 235 8.98 2.27 -51.37
CA PHE A 235 8.18 1.92 -52.54
C PHE A 235 7.68 3.13 -53.35
N SER A 236 8.03 4.36 -52.96
CA SER A 236 7.86 5.60 -53.74
C SER A 236 9.08 5.91 -54.61
#